data_AF-F1C7A6-F1
#
_entry.id   AF-F1C7A6-F1
#
_cell.length_a   1.000
_cell.length_b   1.000
_cell.length_c   1.000
_cell.angle_alpha   90.00
_cell.angle_beta   90.00
_cell.angle_gamma   90.00
#
_symmetry.space_group_name_H-M   'P 1'
#
loop_
_entity.id
_entity.type
_entity.pdbx_description
1 polymer ?
#
loop_
_entity_poly.entity_id
_entity_poly.type
_entity_poly.pdbx_seq_one_letter_code
_entity_poly.pdbx_strand_id
1 'polypeptide(L)'
;ATPTLLAGDKSLSNVIAHEISHSWTGNLVTNKTWEHFWLNEGHTVYLERMIGRSLESEQFRQFKAMGGWKDLQDSVNTFGANNPLTNLVPSLQDVDPDDAFSSVPYEKGFALLYHLEELLGGPEVFMGFVKSYIQMFAYGSATTDEWKNYLFTYFKDKVDVLNKVDWNGWMFTPGMPPVKPQYDTALADACIALSQRWIKAKDSDLSAFKESDVKTLSSHQIIEFLSLLLQEEPLPLTHVKKMQQLYDLNAIMNAEIRFRWLRLCVRARWEEAVPMAMKMATEQGRMKFTR
;
A
#
# COMPACT_ATOMS: atom_id res chain seq x y z
N ALA A 1 17.38 3.17 -6.65
CA ALA A 1 17.02 4.24 -5.69
C ALA A 1 16.51 5.48 -6.46
N THR A 2 15.44 6.12 -5.99
CA THR A 2 14.83 7.30 -6.66
C THR A 2 15.07 8.59 -5.86
N PRO A 3 15.43 9.72 -6.49
CA PRO A 3 15.59 11.01 -5.80
C PRO A 3 14.26 11.58 -5.29
N THR A 4 13.11 11.06 -5.74
CA THR A 4 11.78 11.48 -5.26
C THR A 4 11.54 11.20 -3.77
N LEU A 5 12.44 10.44 -3.12
CA LEU A 5 12.40 10.19 -1.67
C LEU A 5 12.96 11.37 -0.85
N LEU A 6 13.63 12.33 -1.49
CA LEU A 6 14.26 13.49 -0.84
C LEU A 6 13.21 14.56 -0.48
N ALA A 7 12.27 14.21 0.40
CA ALA A 7 11.22 15.11 0.88
C ALA A 7 11.71 16.19 1.87
N GLY A 8 12.94 16.05 2.39
CA GLY A 8 13.55 17.00 3.36
C GLY A 8 13.25 16.71 4.83
N ASP A 9 12.35 15.77 5.13
CA ASP A 9 11.85 15.49 6.49
C ASP A 9 11.94 13.99 6.88
N LYS A 10 12.49 13.14 5.99
CA LYS A 10 12.57 11.67 6.13
C LYS A 10 11.21 10.95 6.14
N SER A 11 10.12 11.62 5.78
CA SER A 11 8.77 11.02 5.75
C SER A 11 8.62 9.86 4.75
N LEU A 12 9.50 9.77 3.75
CA LEU A 12 9.51 8.68 2.76
C LEU A 12 10.58 7.62 3.04
N SER A 13 11.11 7.57 4.28
CA SER A 13 12.14 6.61 4.71
C SER A 13 11.66 5.17 4.78
N ASN A 14 10.36 4.91 4.74
CA ASN A 14 9.81 3.55 4.68
C ASN A 14 10.32 2.78 3.46
N VAL A 15 10.62 3.47 2.35
CA VAL A 15 11.27 2.85 1.18
C VAL A 15 12.66 2.33 1.52
N ILE A 16 13.41 3.00 2.41
CA ILE A 16 14.71 2.48 2.86
C ILE A 16 14.53 1.23 3.74
N ALA A 17 13.52 1.22 4.61
CA ALA A 17 13.18 0.03 5.40
C ALA A 17 12.77 -1.16 4.50
N HIS A 18 12.08 -0.89 3.40
CA HIS A 18 11.71 -1.86 2.38
C HIS A 18 12.96 -2.47 1.71
N GLU A 19 13.85 -1.64 1.16
CA GLU A 19 15.08 -2.13 0.52
C GLU A 19 16.01 -2.86 1.50
N ILE A 20 16.06 -2.42 2.77
CA ILE A 20 16.79 -3.14 3.82
C ILE A 20 16.19 -4.54 4.03
N SER A 21 14.86 -4.64 4.07
CA SER A 21 14.15 -5.91 4.29
C SER A 21 14.40 -6.92 3.17
N HIS A 22 14.56 -6.46 1.92
CA HIS A 22 14.95 -7.30 0.79
C HIS A 22 16.29 -8.02 0.98
N SER A 23 17.16 -7.55 1.87
CA SER A 23 18.40 -8.26 2.23
C SER A 23 18.13 -9.70 2.71
N TRP A 24 16.93 -9.97 3.24
CA TRP A 24 16.47 -11.32 3.59
C TRP A 24 15.41 -11.84 2.62
N THR A 25 14.34 -11.08 2.38
CA THR A 25 13.18 -11.53 1.59
C THR A 25 13.27 -11.01 0.17
N GLY A 26 13.93 -11.76 -0.70
CA GLY A 26 14.28 -11.38 -2.07
C GLY A 26 15.72 -11.76 -2.38
N ASN A 27 16.69 -11.18 -1.66
CA ASN A 27 18.12 -11.41 -1.92
C ASN A 27 18.63 -12.72 -1.33
N LEU A 28 18.22 -13.07 -0.10
CA LEU A 28 18.67 -14.31 0.56
C LEU A 28 17.72 -15.47 0.31
N VAL A 29 16.41 -15.21 0.29
CA VAL A 29 15.37 -16.14 -0.16
C VAL A 29 14.68 -15.53 -1.37
N THR A 30 14.87 -16.12 -2.54
CA THR A 30 14.37 -15.56 -3.80
C THR A 30 13.14 -16.33 -4.31
N ASN A 31 12.19 -15.66 -4.93
CA ASN A 31 11.12 -16.32 -5.68
C ASN A 31 11.70 -17.18 -6.83
N LYS A 32 11.18 -18.40 -7.01
CA LYS A 32 11.68 -19.32 -8.06
C LYS A 32 11.34 -18.87 -9.49
N THR A 33 10.20 -18.21 -9.64
CA THR A 33 9.73 -17.58 -10.90
C THR A 33 9.02 -16.26 -10.55
N TRP A 34 8.77 -15.42 -11.54
CA TRP A 34 8.03 -14.16 -11.35
C TRP A 34 6.56 -14.36 -10.97
N GLU A 35 5.97 -15.53 -11.22
CA GLU A 35 4.63 -15.87 -10.73
C GLU A 35 4.58 -15.93 -9.20
N HIS A 36 5.71 -16.24 -8.55
CA HIS A 36 5.87 -16.26 -7.10
C HIS A 36 6.41 -14.95 -6.53
N PHE A 37 6.37 -13.84 -7.28
CA PHE A 37 6.97 -12.56 -6.90
C PHE A 37 6.42 -11.99 -5.57
N TRP A 38 5.20 -12.34 -5.19
CA TRP A 38 4.64 -11.98 -3.89
C TRP A 38 5.44 -12.54 -2.70
N LEU A 39 6.21 -13.63 -2.88
CA LEU A 39 7.09 -14.14 -1.82
C LEU A 39 8.18 -13.14 -1.47
N ASN A 40 8.73 -12.44 -2.47
CA ASN A 40 9.66 -11.36 -2.24
C ASN A 40 8.92 -10.18 -1.63
N GLU A 41 7.88 -9.69 -2.31
CA GLU A 41 7.30 -8.39 -1.99
C GLU A 41 6.39 -8.40 -0.77
N GLY A 42 5.51 -9.39 -0.65
CA GLY A 42 4.62 -9.53 0.49
C GLY A 42 5.38 -9.65 1.82
N HIS A 43 6.43 -10.49 1.86
CA HIS A 43 7.26 -10.62 3.06
C HIS A 43 8.10 -9.37 3.32
N THR A 44 8.59 -8.70 2.27
CA THR A 44 9.36 -7.45 2.41
C THR A 44 8.49 -6.33 2.97
N VAL A 45 7.28 -6.14 2.45
CA VAL A 45 6.31 -5.18 2.99
C VAL A 45 5.91 -5.53 4.43
N TYR A 46 5.80 -6.82 4.74
CA TYR A 46 5.56 -7.27 6.12
C TYR A 46 6.72 -6.87 7.06
N LEU A 47 7.98 -7.14 6.67
CA LEU A 47 9.16 -6.73 7.44
C LEU A 47 9.32 -5.21 7.52
N GLU A 48 9.08 -4.48 6.43
CA GLU A 48 9.07 -3.01 6.37
C GLU A 48 8.11 -2.44 7.42
N ARG A 49 6.89 -2.97 7.47
CA ARG A 49 5.86 -2.54 8.42
C ARG A 49 6.18 -2.95 9.86
N MET A 50 6.88 -4.06 10.06
CA MET A 50 7.42 -4.45 11.38
C MET A 50 8.58 -3.56 11.85
N ILE A 51 9.39 -3.03 10.94
CA ILE A 51 10.38 -1.98 11.26
C ILE A 51 9.63 -0.70 11.64
N GLY A 52 8.61 -0.31 10.88
CA GLY A 52 7.75 0.83 11.22
C GLY A 52 7.09 0.70 12.59
N ARG A 53 6.63 -0.51 12.96
CA ARG A 53 6.13 -0.83 14.30
C ARG A 53 7.15 -0.53 15.39
N SER A 54 8.39 -0.97 15.18
CA SER A 54 9.48 -0.84 16.14
C SER A 54 9.97 0.60 16.30
N LEU A 55 9.93 1.38 15.22
CA LEU A 55 10.39 2.77 15.22
C LEU A 55 9.32 3.76 15.72
N GLU A 56 8.06 3.50 15.40
CA GLU A 56 6.94 4.41 15.66
C GLU A 56 5.96 3.83 16.67
N SER A 57 5.13 2.86 16.24
CA SER A 57 4.12 2.19 17.09
C SER A 57 3.37 1.10 16.33
N GLU A 58 2.64 0.26 17.07
CA GLU A 58 1.67 -0.67 16.49
C GLU A 58 0.58 0.06 15.69
N GLN A 59 0.10 1.20 16.17
CA GLN A 59 -0.88 2.03 15.48
C GLN A 59 -0.34 2.53 14.14
N PHE A 60 0.94 2.90 14.07
CA PHE A 60 1.57 3.27 12.80
C PHE A 60 1.67 2.10 11.83
N ARG A 61 2.00 0.89 12.31
CA ARG A 61 1.99 -0.33 11.50
C ARG A 61 0.61 -0.57 10.88
N GLN A 62 -0.44 -0.50 11.69
CA GLN A 62 -1.83 -0.72 11.23
C GLN A 62 -2.32 0.39 10.31
N PHE A 63 -1.93 1.65 10.56
CA PHE A 63 -2.18 2.77 9.67
C PHE A 63 -1.57 2.54 8.27
N LYS A 64 -0.31 2.08 8.20
CA LYS A 64 0.34 1.72 6.94
C LYS A 64 -0.30 0.50 6.27
N ALA A 65 -0.71 -0.50 7.04
CA ALA A 65 -1.45 -1.67 6.55
C ALA A 65 -2.78 -1.28 5.88
N MET A 66 -3.54 -0.39 6.52
CA MET A 66 -4.79 0.14 5.99
C MET A 66 -4.55 1.04 4.75
N GLY A 67 -3.45 1.79 4.72
CA GLY A 67 -2.99 2.49 3.51
C GLY A 67 -2.73 1.52 2.35
N GLY A 68 -2.01 0.44 2.62
CA GLY A 68 -1.72 -0.62 1.65
C GLY A 68 -2.96 -1.32 1.10
N TRP A 69 -3.96 -1.59 1.95
CA TRP A 69 -5.25 -2.13 1.50
C TRP A 69 -5.94 -1.23 0.47
N LYS A 70 -5.83 0.09 0.63
CA LYS A 70 -6.38 1.06 -0.33
C LYS A 70 -5.57 1.08 -1.63
N ASP A 71 -4.24 1.07 -1.54
CA ASP A 71 -3.38 0.97 -2.71
C ASP A 71 -3.63 -0.34 -3.49
N LEU A 72 -4.01 -1.44 -2.81
CA LEU A 72 -4.46 -2.68 -3.44
C LEU A 72 -5.79 -2.50 -4.18
N GLN A 73 -6.78 -1.88 -3.51
CA GLN A 73 -8.08 -1.60 -4.11
C GLN A 73 -7.96 -0.76 -5.38
N ASP A 74 -7.09 0.26 -5.36
CA ASP A 74 -6.82 1.11 -6.51
C ASP A 74 -6.21 0.32 -7.68
N SER A 75 -5.24 -0.57 -7.41
CA SER A 75 -4.68 -1.46 -8.45
C SER A 75 -5.71 -2.44 -8.99
N VAL A 76 -6.51 -3.07 -8.14
CA VAL A 76 -7.58 -3.99 -8.57
C VAL A 76 -8.61 -3.26 -9.43
N ASN A 77 -8.98 -2.03 -9.08
CA ASN A 77 -9.90 -1.21 -9.88
C ASN A 77 -9.28 -0.82 -11.23
N THR A 78 -7.97 -0.53 -11.26
CA THR A 78 -7.24 -0.15 -12.48
C THR A 78 -7.11 -1.32 -13.47
N PHE A 79 -6.77 -2.51 -12.98
CA PHE A 79 -6.67 -3.72 -13.81
C PHE A 79 -8.04 -4.31 -14.16
N GLY A 80 -9.03 -4.10 -13.30
CA GLY A 80 -10.34 -4.75 -13.32
C GLY A 80 -10.39 -5.95 -12.36
N ALA A 81 -11.48 -6.07 -11.60
CA ALA A 81 -11.63 -7.06 -10.53
C ALA A 81 -11.57 -8.53 -10.99
N ASN A 82 -11.80 -8.81 -12.27
CA ASN A 82 -11.75 -10.16 -12.85
C ASN A 82 -10.44 -10.41 -13.63
N ASN A 83 -9.49 -9.47 -13.62
CA ASN A 83 -8.25 -9.60 -14.37
C ASN A 83 -7.31 -10.59 -13.68
N PRO A 84 -6.82 -11.65 -14.36
CA PRO A 84 -5.95 -12.66 -13.77
C PRO A 84 -4.62 -12.12 -13.24
N LEU A 85 -4.17 -10.95 -13.72
CA LEU A 85 -2.98 -10.27 -13.17
C LEU A 85 -3.19 -9.74 -11.75
N THR A 86 -4.43 -9.75 -11.26
CA THR A 86 -4.75 -9.44 -9.86
C THR A 86 -4.70 -10.67 -8.96
N ASN A 87 -4.42 -11.87 -9.47
CA ASN A 87 -4.12 -13.03 -8.64
C ASN A 87 -2.84 -12.79 -7.82
N LEU A 88 -2.74 -13.39 -6.63
CA LEU A 88 -1.50 -13.31 -5.85
C LEU A 88 -0.37 -14.14 -6.50
N VAL A 89 -0.75 -15.26 -7.12
CA VAL A 89 0.10 -16.08 -7.99
C VAL A 89 -0.53 -16.05 -9.39
N PRO A 90 -0.24 -15.01 -10.21
CA PRO A 90 -0.75 -14.92 -11.57
C PRO A 90 -0.04 -15.93 -12.47
N SER A 91 -0.72 -16.37 -13.54
CA SER A 91 -0.02 -17.01 -14.65
C SER A 91 0.60 -15.93 -15.52
N LEU A 92 1.90 -16.06 -15.80
CA LEU A 92 2.64 -15.12 -16.64
C LEU A 92 3.03 -15.72 -18.00
N GLN A 93 2.36 -16.80 -18.40
CA GLN A 93 2.54 -17.36 -19.73
C GLN A 93 2.13 -16.33 -20.79
N ASP A 94 3.06 -15.99 -21.68
CA ASP A 94 2.89 -15.00 -22.76
C ASP A 94 2.53 -13.58 -22.28
N VAL A 95 2.88 -13.24 -21.03
CA VAL A 95 2.71 -11.89 -20.45
C VAL A 95 4.08 -11.25 -20.24
N ASP A 96 4.24 -10.01 -20.67
CA ASP A 96 5.43 -9.21 -20.29
C ASP A 96 5.37 -8.93 -18.77
N PRO A 97 6.39 -9.31 -17.98
CA PRO A 97 6.42 -9.02 -16.55
C PRO A 97 6.22 -7.52 -16.21
N ASP A 98 6.61 -6.59 -17.08
CA ASP A 98 6.42 -5.15 -16.87
C ASP A 98 4.93 -4.74 -16.95
N ASP A 99 4.10 -5.49 -17.68
CA ASP A 99 2.65 -5.31 -17.76
C ASP A 99 1.93 -5.89 -16.53
N ALA A 100 2.54 -6.89 -15.87
CA ALA A 100 2.04 -7.46 -14.61
C ALA A 100 2.45 -6.63 -13.37
N PHE A 101 3.39 -5.69 -13.51
CA PHE A 101 3.87 -4.87 -12.40
C PHE A 101 2.74 -4.00 -11.83
N SER A 102 2.44 -4.20 -10.54
CA SER A 102 1.38 -3.52 -9.81
C SER A 102 1.63 -3.56 -8.30
N SER A 103 0.76 -2.95 -7.49
CA SER A 103 0.80 -3.11 -6.03
C SER A 103 0.22 -4.44 -5.54
N VAL A 104 -0.32 -5.30 -6.42
CA VAL A 104 -0.95 -6.57 -6.04
C VAL A 104 -0.01 -7.50 -5.28
N PRO A 105 1.18 -7.91 -5.79
CA PRO A 105 2.07 -8.83 -5.07
C PRO A 105 2.57 -8.25 -3.74
N TYR A 106 2.68 -6.93 -3.64
CA TYR A 106 3.06 -6.20 -2.42
C TYR A 106 1.95 -6.28 -1.37
N GLU A 107 0.76 -5.77 -1.71
CA GLU A 107 -0.28 -5.50 -0.73
C GLU A 107 -1.22 -6.68 -0.50
N LYS A 108 -1.53 -7.48 -1.54
CA LYS A 108 -2.25 -8.75 -1.37
C LYS A 108 -1.37 -9.76 -0.64
N GLY A 109 -0.07 -9.79 -0.95
CA GLY A 109 0.92 -10.62 -0.25
C GLY A 109 1.04 -10.23 1.21
N PHE A 110 1.20 -8.94 1.52
CA PHE A 110 1.15 -8.46 2.90
C PHE A 110 -0.16 -8.81 3.60
N ALA A 111 -1.32 -8.59 2.95
CA ALA A 111 -2.61 -8.83 3.56
C ALA A 111 -2.81 -10.31 3.96
N LEU A 112 -2.29 -11.25 3.15
CA LEU A 112 -2.27 -12.67 3.49
C LEU A 112 -1.42 -12.91 4.75
N LEU A 113 -0.20 -12.37 4.79
CA LEU A 113 0.71 -12.55 5.92
C LEU A 113 0.15 -11.94 7.21
N TYR A 114 -0.45 -10.75 7.12
CA TYR A 114 -1.10 -10.11 8.26
C TYR A 114 -2.33 -10.89 8.73
N HIS A 115 -3.15 -11.42 7.81
CA HIS A 115 -4.27 -12.29 8.16
C HIS A 115 -3.79 -13.57 8.88
N LEU A 116 -2.71 -14.19 8.40
CA LEU A 116 -2.10 -15.35 9.04
C LEU A 116 -1.52 -15.00 10.41
N GLU A 117 -0.90 -13.83 10.55
CA GLU A 117 -0.45 -13.32 11.84
C GLU A 117 -1.59 -13.28 12.87
N GLU A 118 -2.73 -12.67 12.52
CA GLU A 118 -3.90 -12.59 13.39
C GLU A 118 -4.42 -13.98 13.78
N LEU A 119 -4.50 -14.91 12.82
CA LEU A 119 -4.98 -16.27 13.05
C LEU A 119 -4.02 -17.13 13.90
N LEU A 120 -2.72 -16.90 13.77
CA LEU A 120 -1.69 -17.79 14.32
C LEU A 120 -1.11 -17.29 15.64
N GLY A 121 -1.66 -16.23 16.22
CA GLY A 121 -1.35 -15.80 17.59
C GLY A 121 -0.55 -14.51 17.70
N GLY A 122 -0.62 -13.64 16.69
CA GLY A 122 -0.09 -12.29 16.75
C GLY A 122 1.34 -12.14 16.21
N PRO A 123 1.84 -10.90 16.18
CA PRO A 123 3.06 -10.53 15.46
C PRO A 123 4.30 -11.22 15.97
N GLU A 124 4.42 -11.46 17.27
CA GLU A 124 5.60 -12.10 17.87
C GLU A 124 5.69 -13.57 17.44
N VAL A 125 4.55 -14.27 17.40
CA VAL A 125 4.47 -15.68 16.97
C VAL A 125 4.77 -15.77 15.47
N PHE A 126 4.16 -14.91 14.65
CA PHE A 126 4.35 -14.93 13.21
C PHE A 126 5.76 -14.48 12.79
N MET A 127 6.37 -13.52 13.50
CA MET A 127 7.79 -13.19 13.30
C MET A 127 8.73 -14.36 13.60
N GLY A 128 8.35 -15.26 14.52
CA GLY A 128 9.05 -16.53 14.73
C GLY A 128 9.07 -17.38 13.46
N PHE A 129 7.91 -17.52 12.80
CA PHE A 129 7.80 -18.19 11.51
C PHE A 129 8.63 -17.49 10.43
N VAL A 130 8.53 -16.17 10.28
CA VAL A 130 9.27 -15.43 9.25
C VAL A 130 10.78 -15.62 9.37
N LYS A 131 11.32 -15.59 10.61
CA LYS A 131 12.74 -15.89 10.85
C LYS A 131 13.10 -17.31 10.44
N SER A 132 12.27 -18.29 10.81
CA SER A 132 12.47 -19.71 10.49
C SER A 132 12.40 -19.95 8.97
N TYR A 133 11.46 -19.30 8.29
CA TYR A 133 11.32 -19.32 6.83
C TYR A 133 12.58 -18.80 6.14
N ILE A 134 13.06 -17.63 6.57
CA ILE A 134 14.30 -17.04 6.03
C ILE A 134 15.48 -18.01 6.20
N GLN A 135 15.61 -18.67 7.36
CA GLN A 135 16.68 -19.63 7.62
C GLN A 135 16.55 -20.90 6.78
N MET A 136 15.33 -21.43 6.63
CA MET A 136 15.06 -22.66 5.90
C MET A 136 15.41 -22.54 4.41
N PHE A 137 15.09 -21.40 3.80
CA PHE A 137 15.24 -21.20 2.36
C PHE A 137 16.43 -20.31 1.99
N ALA A 138 17.31 -20.00 2.96
CA ALA A 138 18.48 -19.16 2.73
C ALA A 138 19.37 -19.70 1.61
N TYR A 139 19.86 -18.79 0.76
CA TYR A 139 20.68 -19.08 -0.42
C TYR A 139 19.98 -19.92 -1.49
N GLY A 140 18.65 -19.97 -1.45
CA GLY A 140 17.83 -20.75 -2.37
C GLY A 140 16.68 -19.95 -2.96
N SER A 141 15.87 -20.65 -3.73
CA SER A 141 14.63 -20.10 -4.27
C SER A 141 13.42 -20.91 -3.83
N ALA A 142 12.30 -20.24 -3.58
CA ALA A 142 11.07 -20.84 -3.10
C ALA A 142 9.90 -20.61 -4.06
N THR A 143 9.05 -21.62 -4.18
CA THR A 143 7.70 -21.56 -4.74
C THR A 143 6.68 -21.29 -3.64
N THR A 144 5.49 -20.85 -4.03
CA THR A 144 4.37 -20.67 -3.09
C THR A 144 3.98 -21.96 -2.37
N ASP A 145 4.07 -23.11 -3.06
CA ASP A 145 3.78 -24.41 -2.44
C ASP A 145 4.84 -24.82 -1.42
N GLU A 146 6.13 -24.60 -1.71
CA GLU A 146 7.21 -24.84 -0.74
C GLU A 146 7.05 -23.94 0.50
N TRP A 147 6.73 -22.65 0.31
CA TRP A 147 6.43 -21.73 1.39
C TRP A 147 5.23 -22.20 2.23
N LYS A 148 4.13 -22.59 1.58
CA LYS A 148 2.92 -23.05 2.26
C LYS A 148 3.16 -24.35 3.02
N ASN A 149 3.84 -25.32 2.42
CA ASN A 149 4.21 -26.58 3.08
C ASN A 149 5.07 -26.32 4.32
N TYR A 150 6.00 -25.37 4.24
CA TYR A 150 6.81 -24.98 5.38
C TYR A 150 6.01 -24.27 6.47
N LEU A 151 5.04 -23.42 6.12
CA LEU A 151 4.09 -22.82 7.06
C LEU A 151 3.32 -23.89 7.86
N PHE A 152 2.79 -24.90 7.17
CA PHE A 152 2.11 -26.03 7.81
C PHE A 152 3.05 -26.86 8.70
N THR A 153 4.30 -27.02 8.30
CA THR A 153 5.32 -27.72 9.10
C THR A 153 5.66 -26.95 10.37
N TYR A 154 5.86 -25.63 10.27
CA TYR A 154 6.18 -24.77 11.41
C TYR A 154 5.02 -24.68 12.40
N PHE A 155 3.79 -24.53 11.89
CA PHE A 155 2.56 -24.46 12.68
C PHE A 155 1.81 -25.80 12.73
N LYS A 156 2.54 -26.91 12.89
CA LYS A 156 1.96 -28.27 12.94
C LYS A 156 0.85 -28.45 13.99
N ASP A 157 0.93 -27.70 15.09
CA ASP A 157 -0.07 -27.74 16.18
C ASP A 157 -1.26 -26.79 15.93
N LYS A 158 -1.27 -26.05 14.81
CA LYS A 158 -2.34 -25.14 14.38
C LYS A 158 -2.83 -25.45 12.96
N VAL A 159 -2.63 -26.67 12.47
CA VAL A 159 -3.08 -27.11 11.14
C VAL A 159 -4.60 -26.95 10.98
N ASP A 160 -5.39 -27.17 12.04
CA ASP A 160 -6.84 -26.95 12.01
C ASP A 160 -7.23 -25.48 11.77
N VAL A 161 -6.37 -24.52 12.15
CA VAL A 161 -6.57 -23.10 11.85
C VAL A 161 -6.19 -22.83 10.39
N LEU A 162 -5.03 -23.35 9.94
CA LEU A 162 -4.57 -23.18 8.57
C LEU A 162 -5.49 -23.82 7.53
N ASN A 163 -6.16 -24.92 7.87
CA ASN A 163 -7.14 -25.60 7.00
C ASN A 163 -8.42 -24.78 6.78
N LYS A 164 -8.69 -23.77 7.62
CA LYS A 164 -9.85 -22.87 7.46
C LYS A 164 -9.55 -21.68 6.54
N VAL A 165 -8.28 -21.45 6.19
CA VAL A 165 -7.90 -20.38 5.27
C VAL A 165 -8.32 -20.77 3.86
N ASP A 166 -9.02 -19.87 3.16
CA ASP A 166 -9.37 -20.04 1.75
C ASP A 166 -8.14 -19.82 0.86
N TRP A 167 -7.26 -20.83 0.80
CA TRP A 167 -6.02 -20.75 0.04
C TRP A 167 -6.24 -20.48 -1.45
N ASN A 168 -7.32 -20.99 -2.04
CA ASN A 168 -7.63 -20.73 -3.46
C ASN A 168 -8.12 -19.30 -3.68
N GLY A 169 -8.97 -18.78 -2.78
CA GLY A 169 -9.38 -17.39 -2.75
C GLY A 169 -8.20 -16.43 -2.61
N TRP A 170 -7.25 -16.75 -1.73
CA TRP A 170 -6.05 -15.92 -1.52
C TRP A 170 -5.05 -15.98 -2.67
N MET A 171 -4.76 -17.17 -3.20
CA MET A 171 -3.66 -17.36 -4.14
C MET A 171 -4.06 -17.15 -5.60
N PHE A 172 -5.21 -17.69 -6.00
CA PHE A 172 -5.54 -17.94 -7.41
C PHE A 172 -6.85 -17.27 -7.88
N THR A 173 -7.47 -16.46 -7.02
CA THR A 173 -8.70 -15.74 -7.35
C THR A 173 -8.41 -14.24 -7.57
N PRO A 174 -8.89 -13.66 -8.69
CA PRO A 174 -8.68 -12.25 -8.99
C PRO A 174 -9.50 -11.36 -8.06
N GLY A 175 -9.15 -10.07 -8.04
CA GLY A 175 -9.89 -9.06 -7.27
C GLY A 175 -9.35 -8.85 -5.86
N MET A 176 -10.21 -8.42 -4.94
CA MET A 176 -9.83 -8.20 -3.54
C MET A 176 -9.72 -9.52 -2.77
N PRO A 177 -8.90 -9.60 -1.70
CA PRO A 177 -8.80 -10.80 -0.87
C PRO A 177 -10.15 -11.23 -0.27
N PRO A 178 -10.35 -12.53 0.03
CA PRO A 178 -11.61 -13.04 0.57
C PRO A 178 -11.91 -12.53 1.98
N VAL A 179 -10.88 -12.10 2.72
CA VAL A 179 -11.00 -11.55 4.07
C VAL A 179 -10.25 -10.23 4.15
N LYS A 180 -10.92 -9.19 4.64
CA LYS A 180 -10.29 -7.92 5.01
C LYS A 180 -9.87 -7.97 6.48
N PRO A 181 -8.57 -7.88 6.81
CA PRO A 181 -8.12 -7.75 8.19
C PRO A 181 -8.74 -6.53 8.88
N GLN A 182 -8.93 -6.61 10.19
CA GLN A 182 -9.40 -5.47 10.97
C GLN A 182 -8.20 -4.62 11.38
N TYR A 183 -8.31 -3.30 11.21
CA TYR A 183 -7.24 -2.35 11.53
C TYR A 183 -7.72 -1.34 12.55
N ASP A 184 -6.85 -0.98 13.48
CA ASP A 184 -6.96 0.21 14.32
C ASP A 184 -6.94 1.45 13.42
N THR A 185 -7.96 2.30 13.57
CA THR A 185 -8.14 3.50 12.75
C THR A 185 -7.70 4.78 13.45
N ALA A 186 -7.16 4.73 14.68
CA ALA A 186 -6.94 5.92 15.50
C ALA A 186 -6.08 6.99 14.81
N LEU A 187 -5.03 6.59 14.08
CA LEU A 187 -4.20 7.53 13.30
C LEU A 187 -4.89 8.03 12.02
N ALA A 188 -5.90 7.32 11.54
CA ALA A 188 -6.66 7.64 10.34
C ALA A 188 -7.96 8.40 10.62
N ASP A 189 -8.50 8.37 11.83
CA ASP A 189 -9.80 8.95 12.17
C ASP A 189 -9.91 10.43 11.77
N ALA A 190 -8.85 11.22 12.01
CA ALA A 190 -8.80 12.63 11.59
C ALA A 190 -8.83 12.78 10.06
N CYS A 191 -8.16 11.88 9.33
CA CYS A 191 -8.13 11.86 7.86
C CYS A 191 -9.50 11.46 7.29
N ILE A 192 -10.14 10.46 7.89
CA ILE A 192 -11.48 9.98 7.54
C ILE A 192 -12.50 11.09 7.80
N ALA A 193 -12.48 11.71 8.97
CA ALA A 193 -13.39 12.80 9.31
C ALA A 193 -13.22 13.99 8.35
N LEU A 194 -11.99 14.40 8.04
CA LEU A 194 -11.73 15.52 7.15
C LEU A 194 -12.12 15.21 5.70
N SER A 195 -11.78 14.02 5.18
CA SER A 195 -12.19 13.61 3.83
C SER A 195 -13.72 13.59 3.70
N GLN A 196 -14.43 13.00 4.67
CA GLN A 196 -15.89 12.97 4.67
C GLN A 196 -16.52 14.36 4.73
N ARG A 197 -15.91 15.31 5.47
CA ARG A 197 -16.35 16.72 5.44
C ARG A 197 -16.23 17.29 4.04
N TRP A 198 -15.11 17.09 3.34
CA TRP A 198 -14.89 17.60 1.99
C TRP A 198 -15.79 16.94 0.94
N ILE A 199 -16.02 15.63 1.03
CA ILE A 199 -16.87 14.87 0.10
C ILE A 199 -18.33 15.31 0.19
N LYS A 200 -18.83 15.57 1.40
CA LYS A 200 -20.24 15.92 1.65
C LYS A 200 -20.53 17.42 1.54
N ALA A 201 -19.50 18.25 1.45
CA ALA A 201 -19.65 19.70 1.41
C ALA A 201 -20.37 20.14 0.12
N LYS A 202 -21.19 21.18 0.27
CA LYS A 202 -21.67 21.99 -0.85
C LYS A 202 -20.85 23.28 -0.92
N ASP A 203 -21.00 24.03 -2.01
CA ASP A 203 -20.31 25.32 -2.17
C ASP A 203 -20.57 26.30 -1.00
N SER A 204 -21.75 26.26 -0.38
CA SER A 204 -22.08 27.05 0.81
C SER A 204 -21.24 26.70 2.04
N ASP A 205 -20.79 25.45 2.13
CA ASP A 205 -20.10 24.91 3.31
C ASP A 205 -18.58 25.16 3.24
N LEU A 206 -18.08 25.59 2.08
CA LEU A 206 -16.65 25.84 1.84
C LEU A 206 -16.04 26.89 2.78
N SER A 207 -16.86 27.79 3.33
CA SER A 207 -16.44 28.79 4.31
C SER A 207 -16.11 28.20 5.69
N ALA A 208 -16.57 26.99 5.99
CA ALA A 208 -16.32 26.32 7.28
C ALA A 208 -14.93 25.69 7.37
N PHE A 209 -14.27 25.44 6.23
CA PHE A 209 -12.91 24.90 6.19
C PHE A 209 -11.87 25.99 6.48
N LYS A 210 -10.79 25.58 7.15
CA LYS A 210 -9.73 26.47 7.63
C LYS A 210 -8.38 25.83 7.40
N GLU A 211 -7.34 26.63 7.18
CA GLU A 211 -5.93 26.16 7.09
C GLU A 211 -5.55 25.21 8.24
N SER A 212 -6.08 25.46 9.45
CA SER A 212 -5.84 24.63 10.64
C SER A 212 -6.32 23.18 10.52
N ASP A 213 -7.22 22.85 9.57
CA ASP A 213 -7.76 21.50 9.40
C ASP A 213 -6.66 20.47 9.07
N VAL A 214 -5.57 20.88 8.41
CA VAL A 214 -4.46 19.99 8.04
C VAL A 214 -3.19 20.24 8.87
N LYS A 215 -3.14 21.32 9.65
CA LYS A 215 -1.91 21.77 10.33
C LYS A 215 -1.36 20.77 11.36
N THR A 216 -2.23 19.97 11.96
CA THR A 216 -1.84 18.93 12.94
C THR A 216 -1.62 17.56 12.31
N LEU A 217 -1.88 17.41 11.00
CA LEU A 217 -1.71 16.14 10.31
C LEU A 217 -0.24 15.96 9.93
N SER A 218 0.28 14.77 10.21
CA SER A 218 1.58 14.34 9.67
C SER A 218 1.52 14.22 8.15
N SER A 219 2.68 14.18 7.49
CA SER A 219 2.76 13.91 6.05
C SER A 219 2.09 12.58 5.66
N HIS A 220 2.21 11.56 6.49
CA HIS A 220 1.51 10.28 6.35
C HIS A 220 -0.01 10.43 6.38
N GLN A 221 -0.54 11.26 7.29
CA GLN A 221 -1.96 11.55 7.39
C GLN A 221 -2.47 12.42 6.23
N ILE A 222 -1.65 13.34 5.71
CA ILE A 222 -1.99 14.10 4.50
C ILE A 222 -2.06 13.16 3.28
N ILE A 223 -1.11 12.22 3.15
CA ILE A 223 -1.15 11.19 2.10
C ILE A 223 -2.46 10.39 2.21
N GLU A 224 -2.81 9.93 3.41
CA GLU A 224 -4.04 9.18 3.68
C GLU A 224 -5.30 9.99 3.36
N PHE A 225 -5.37 11.24 3.82
CA PHE A 225 -6.47 12.16 3.52
C PHE A 225 -6.69 12.32 2.01
N LEU A 226 -5.62 12.55 1.24
CA LEU A 226 -5.72 12.68 -0.22
C LEU A 226 -6.05 11.34 -0.90
N SER A 227 -5.54 10.22 -0.39
CA SER A 227 -5.92 8.88 -0.87
C SER A 227 -7.41 8.64 -0.71
N LEU A 228 -7.99 8.96 0.45
CA LEU A 228 -9.42 8.80 0.71
C LEU A 228 -10.27 9.61 -0.28
N LEU A 229 -9.87 10.85 -0.57
CA LEU A 229 -10.56 11.66 -1.58
C LEU A 229 -10.43 11.08 -3.01
N LEU A 230 -9.32 10.41 -3.33
CA LEU A 230 -9.13 9.77 -4.63
C LEU A 230 -9.97 8.50 -4.81
N GLN A 231 -10.51 7.92 -3.74
CA GLN A 231 -11.37 6.74 -3.86
C GLN A 231 -12.83 7.07 -4.19
N GLU A 232 -13.19 8.35 -4.09
CA GLU A 232 -14.54 8.84 -4.33
C GLU A 232 -14.70 9.38 -5.75
N GLU A 233 -15.93 9.74 -6.09
CA GLU A 233 -16.23 10.50 -7.31
C GLU A 233 -15.44 11.83 -7.37
N PRO A 234 -15.08 12.31 -8.57
CA PRO A 234 -14.32 13.55 -8.70
C PRO A 234 -14.99 14.72 -7.96
N LEU A 235 -14.23 15.36 -7.06
CA LEU A 235 -14.70 16.55 -6.33
C LEU A 235 -15.00 17.71 -7.28
N PRO A 236 -15.94 18.60 -6.94
CA PRO A 236 -16.20 19.81 -7.71
C PRO A 236 -14.95 20.71 -7.83
N LEU A 237 -14.81 21.42 -8.95
CA LEU A 237 -13.70 22.35 -9.18
C LEU A 237 -13.59 23.42 -8.09
N THR A 238 -14.72 23.88 -7.54
CA THR A 238 -14.79 24.84 -6.42
C THR A 238 -14.10 24.31 -5.17
N HIS A 239 -14.20 23.00 -4.91
CA HIS A 239 -13.66 22.36 -3.72
C HIS A 239 -12.14 22.24 -3.81
N VAL A 240 -11.60 21.76 -4.93
CA VAL A 240 -10.14 21.67 -5.11
C VAL A 240 -9.49 23.06 -5.12
N LYS A 241 -10.14 24.07 -5.74
CA LYS A 241 -9.65 25.46 -5.65
C LYS A 241 -9.64 25.97 -4.21
N LYS A 242 -10.67 25.63 -3.43
CA LYS A 242 -10.72 25.99 -2.00
C LYS A 242 -9.65 25.26 -1.18
N MET A 243 -9.39 23.98 -1.45
CA MET A 243 -8.29 23.24 -0.83
C MET A 243 -6.95 23.90 -1.11
N GLN A 244 -6.66 24.28 -2.36
CA GLN A 244 -5.43 25.02 -2.67
C GLN A 244 -5.35 26.32 -1.89
N GLN A 245 -6.45 27.10 -1.84
CA GLN A 245 -6.48 28.38 -1.13
C GLN A 245 -6.16 28.21 0.36
N LEU A 246 -6.65 27.14 1.00
CA LEU A 246 -6.53 26.94 2.44
C LEU A 246 -5.26 26.18 2.85
N TYR A 247 -4.83 25.22 2.06
CA TYR A 247 -3.81 24.24 2.45
C TYR A 247 -2.51 24.36 1.66
N ASP A 248 -2.49 25.20 0.62
CA ASP A 248 -1.35 25.44 -0.27
C ASP A 248 -0.62 24.16 -0.75
N LEU A 249 -1.40 23.16 -1.15
CA LEU A 249 -0.89 21.83 -1.53
C LEU A 249 0.06 21.87 -2.75
N ASN A 250 -0.06 22.88 -3.61
CA ASN A 250 0.87 23.10 -4.73
C ASN A 250 2.32 23.36 -4.28
N ALA A 251 2.53 23.90 -3.08
CA ALA A 251 3.85 24.21 -2.53
C ALA A 251 4.54 22.99 -1.89
N ILE A 252 3.82 21.88 -1.69
CA ILE A 252 4.36 20.69 -1.05
C ILE A 252 5.32 19.95 -1.99
N MET A 253 6.54 19.72 -1.50
CA MET A 253 7.62 19.03 -2.23
C MET A 253 7.62 17.51 -2.03
N ASN A 254 6.93 17.00 -1.01
CA ASN A 254 6.78 15.55 -0.80
C ASN A 254 6.07 14.92 -2.02
N ALA A 255 6.78 14.03 -2.72
CA ALA A 255 6.31 13.46 -3.97
C ALA A 255 5.02 12.63 -3.83
N GLU A 256 4.82 11.92 -2.70
CA GLU A 256 3.60 11.12 -2.48
C GLU A 256 2.36 11.98 -2.24
N ILE A 257 2.53 13.13 -1.57
CA ILE A 257 1.46 14.14 -1.40
C ILE A 257 1.17 14.82 -2.73
N ARG A 258 2.21 15.33 -3.39
CA ARG A 258 2.10 16.07 -4.65
C ARG A 258 1.43 15.22 -5.75
N PHE A 259 1.82 13.94 -5.87
CA PHE A 259 1.22 13.00 -6.82
C PHE A 259 -0.30 12.88 -6.63
N ARG A 260 -0.74 12.62 -5.40
CA ARG A 260 -2.18 12.44 -5.10
C ARG A 260 -2.96 13.73 -5.30
N TRP A 261 -2.37 14.85 -4.87
CA TRP A 261 -2.95 16.17 -5.04
C TRP A 261 -3.16 16.52 -6.52
N LEU A 262 -2.15 16.33 -7.36
CA LEU A 262 -2.26 16.62 -8.80
C LEU A 262 -3.27 15.68 -9.49
N ARG A 263 -3.34 14.40 -9.11
CA ARG A 263 -4.39 13.49 -9.60
C ARG A 263 -5.79 13.96 -9.21
N LEU A 264 -6.01 14.43 -7.98
CA LEU A 264 -7.29 15.02 -7.56
C LEU A 264 -7.64 16.24 -8.42
N CYS A 265 -6.70 17.14 -8.64
CA CYS A 265 -6.91 18.35 -9.44
C CYS A 265 -7.28 18.02 -10.90
N VAL A 266 -6.58 17.06 -11.51
CA VAL A 266 -6.84 16.63 -12.90
C VAL A 266 -8.21 15.96 -12.99
N ARG A 267 -8.58 15.08 -12.04
CA ARG A 267 -9.92 14.46 -12.01
C ARG A 267 -11.03 15.49 -11.82
N ALA A 268 -10.79 16.54 -11.04
CA ALA A 268 -11.69 17.68 -10.87
C ALA A 268 -11.69 18.65 -12.07
N ARG A 269 -10.97 18.34 -13.16
CA ARG A 269 -10.86 19.14 -14.39
C ARG A 269 -10.31 20.55 -14.16
N TRP A 270 -9.35 20.69 -13.24
CA TRP A 270 -8.69 21.97 -13.00
C TRP A 270 -7.53 22.21 -13.98
N GLU A 271 -7.78 23.04 -15.00
CA GLU A 271 -6.83 23.32 -16.08
C GLU A 271 -5.46 23.85 -15.60
N GLU A 272 -5.44 24.73 -14.58
CA GLU A 272 -4.20 25.30 -14.04
C GLU A 272 -3.28 24.24 -13.41
N ALA A 273 -3.81 23.07 -13.05
CA ALA A 273 -3.02 21.96 -12.52
C ALA A 273 -2.35 21.13 -13.62
N VAL A 274 -2.81 21.20 -14.87
CA VAL A 274 -2.28 20.38 -15.99
C VAL A 274 -0.78 20.62 -16.21
N PRO A 275 -0.26 21.86 -16.28
CA PRO A 275 1.18 22.08 -16.42
C PRO A 275 2.00 21.52 -15.26
N MET A 276 1.47 21.55 -14.03
CA MET A 276 2.13 20.98 -12.86
C MET A 276 2.15 19.46 -12.88
N ALA A 277 1.05 18.83 -13.30
CA ALA A 277 0.95 17.39 -13.50
C ALA A 277 1.91 16.91 -14.60
N MET A 278 1.93 17.60 -15.75
CA MET A 278 2.87 17.31 -16.84
C MET A 278 4.31 17.46 -16.40
N LYS A 279 4.64 18.56 -15.70
CA LYS A 279 5.99 18.78 -15.16
C LYS A 279 6.40 17.63 -14.24
N MET A 280 5.56 17.24 -13.29
CA MET A 280 5.86 16.11 -12.39
C MET A 280 6.02 14.80 -13.14
N ALA A 281 5.22 14.54 -14.17
CA ALA A 281 5.31 13.33 -14.98
C ALA A 281 6.62 13.25 -15.79
N THR A 282 7.21 14.40 -16.15
CA THR A 282 8.41 14.47 -17.01
C THR A 282 9.72 14.82 -16.29
N GLU A 283 9.68 15.43 -15.10
CA GLU A 283 10.89 15.84 -14.36
C GLU A 283 11.49 14.70 -13.51
N GLN A 284 10.75 13.61 -13.35
CA GLN A 284 11.16 12.37 -12.71
C GLN A 284 10.63 11.17 -13.50
N GLY A 285 11.21 9.98 -13.30
CA GLY A 285 10.88 8.77 -14.07
C GLY A 285 10.33 7.60 -13.25
N ARG A 286 9.89 7.82 -12.01
CA ARG A 286 9.31 6.75 -11.18
C ARG A 286 7.93 6.41 -11.75
N MET A 287 7.80 5.20 -12.30
CA MET A 287 6.56 4.74 -12.95
C MET A 287 5.29 4.94 -12.10
N LYS A 288 5.39 4.75 -10.77
CA LYS A 288 4.28 5.02 -9.82
C LYS A 288 3.65 6.41 -9.99
N PHE A 289 4.46 7.41 -10.34
CA PHE A 289 4.02 8.80 -10.48
C PHE A 289 3.77 9.22 -11.93
N THR A 290 4.44 8.56 -12.89
CA THR A 290 4.39 8.93 -14.32
C THR A 290 3.31 8.18 -15.11
N ARG A 291 3.01 6.92 -14.76
CA ARG A 291 2.00 6.09 -15.45
C ARG A 291 0.57 6.46 -15.06
#